data_AF-A0A5D2NG39-F1
#
_entry.id   AF-A0A5D2NG39-F1
#
_cell.length_a   1.000
_cell.length_b   1.000
_cell.length_c   1.000
_cell.angle_alpha   90.00
_cell.angle_beta   90.00
_cell.angle_gamma   90.00
#
_symmetry.space_group_name_H-M   'P 1'
#
loop_
_entity.id
_entity.type
_entity.pdbx_description
1 polymer ?
#
loop_
_entity_poly.entity_id
_entity_poly.type
_entity_poly.pdbx_seq_one_letter_code
_entity_poly.pdbx_strand_id
1 'polypeptide(L)'
;MSKQTLNEMSSSTIRSLSDISETETIHLSVDLVSAARRNIGFLRSVYECQWLHQRATIIEAIRRYDEVWMPLISNLTVEGSTPPMVLPPFDVEWVWFCHTLNPVGYRKYCETRFSKQIGKPAIFNEENEEYALMRCKQIWVQKFSSEPFENEVESDSKNPPLMNKDLFNQVEKHKFLYSKFAEPYLSELVYLIAARQRYKGFLYMMQRFGDRCFRFVPALDILLMLLTHQSYPREYVEDMKEMWDNMGKVVGLWETVEEKQVEETKKLWETTFDEPYEKAGGGIAVGMEKVVLPNPPIYWEVSDVDVNTSKYKSMIPRFLLEACVFVRLSDRTKATNADNKHKFLRLRMLRCHRELKLDKPITDFSCDSWRKAWHLYCEFGTKGLMVELRCRGGSGLYFKGSKLVKSIVFCWNDLVRAPCITLRRDVDEMRVVASITSPVQAPYLLKCVPDRVTDDSGAMVSDVILKLNNYRPQKGRWLSRTVLDHAGRECFVVRIRVGGGFWRRGAETPCGVNWEERIIEIREGSWSYVAGSIGKAPVQRKL
;
A
#
# COMPACT_ATOMS: atom_id res chain seq x y z
N MET A 1 -21.12 26.03 20.97
CA MET A 1 -21.62 24.75 21.54
C MET A 1 -21.74 24.95 23.05
N SER A 2 -22.91 24.69 23.65
CA SER A 2 -23.16 24.99 25.07
C SER A 2 -22.70 23.82 25.97
N LYS A 3 -22.38 24.12 27.23
CA LYS A 3 -21.86 23.15 28.21
C LYS A 3 -22.81 21.99 28.53
N GLN A 4 -24.10 22.10 28.18
CA GLN A 4 -25.08 21.01 28.35
C GLN A 4 -24.90 19.87 27.34
N THR A 5 -24.31 20.14 26.16
CA THR A 5 -24.13 19.13 25.10
C THR A 5 -22.98 18.16 25.36
N LEU A 6 -22.12 18.44 26.35
CA LEU A 6 -21.01 17.56 26.77
C LEU A 6 -21.44 16.43 27.72
N ASN A 7 -22.53 16.61 28.47
CA ASN A 7 -22.95 15.62 29.48
C ASN A 7 -23.72 14.43 28.88
N GLU A 8 -24.42 14.59 27.75
CA GLU A 8 -25.07 13.46 27.06
C GLU A 8 -24.09 12.58 26.28
N MET A 9 -22.86 13.05 26.01
CA MET A 9 -21.78 12.25 25.40
C MET A 9 -21.16 11.22 26.36
N SER A 10 -21.53 11.22 27.63
CA SER A 10 -20.90 10.39 28.68
C SER A 10 -21.44 8.96 28.81
N SER A 11 -22.49 8.57 28.07
CA SER A 11 -23.12 7.25 28.22
C SER A 11 -22.79 6.22 27.13
N SER A 12 -22.12 6.61 26.04
CA SER A 12 -21.60 5.63 25.08
C SER A 12 -20.29 5.05 25.59
N THR A 13 -20.28 3.77 25.95
CA THR A 13 -19.05 3.02 26.23
C THR A 13 -18.03 3.28 25.12
N ILE A 14 -16.91 3.92 25.46
CA ILE A 14 -15.79 4.17 24.53
C ILE A 14 -15.23 2.79 24.16
N ARG A 15 -15.33 2.40 22.89
CA ARG A 15 -14.90 1.08 22.37
C ARG A 15 -13.94 1.29 21.21
N SER A 16 -12.89 0.47 21.12
CA SER A 16 -12.06 0.41 19.92
C SER A 16 -12.85 -0.12 18.73
N LEU A 17 -12.41 0.15 17.50
CA LEU A 17 -13.06 -0.41 16.31
C LEU A 17 -13.08 -1.95 16.35
N SER A 18 -12.12 -2.56 17.05
CA SER A 18 -12.06 -4.00 17.31
C SER A 18 -12.95 -4.51 18.46
N ASP A 19 -13.36 -3.66 19.41
CA ASP A 19 -14.14 -4.05 20.61
C ASP A 19 -15.65 -3.86 20.46
N ILE A 20 -16.08 -3.11 19.45
CA ILE A 20 -17.50 -3.09 19.08
C ILE A 20 -17.74 -4.49 18.51
N SER A 21 -18.53 -5.32 19.20
CA SER A 21 -18.89 -6.66 18.76
C SER A 21 -19.53 -6.51 17.40
N GLU A 22 -18.71 -6.74 16.38
CA GLU A 22 -18.93 -6.33 15.01
C GLU A 22 -19.38 -4.87 14.80
N THR A 23 -19.16 -4.43 13.59
CA THR A 23 -20.08 -3.66 12.77
C THR A 23 -21.57 -4.11 12.80
N GLU A 24 -22.17 -4.38 13.96
CA GLU A 24 -23.28 -5.32 14.28
C GLU A 24 -24.66 -5.08 13.59
N THR A 25 -24.75 -4.17 12.61
CA THR A 25 -25.90 -4.06 11.69
C THR A 25 -25.53 -3.75 10.24
N ILE A 26 -24.24 -3.56 9.90
CA ILE A 26 -23.83 -3.29 8.52
C ILE A 26 -23.51 -4.60 7.81
N HIS A 27 -24.55 -5.12 7.16
CA HIS A 27 -24.45 -6.20 6.19
C HIS A 27 -23.83 -5.68 4.89
N LEU A 28 -22.95 -6.47 4.29
CA LEU A 28 -22.41 -6.24 2.95
C LEU A 28 -22.66 -7.51 2.15
N SER A 29 -23.46 -7.40 1.10
CA SER A 29 -23.91 -8.50 0.25
C SER A 29 -22.85 -8.97 -0.76
N VAL A 30 -21.77 -8.20 -0.94
CA VAL A 30 -20.63 -8.52 -1.80
C VAL A 30 -19.35 -8.75 -0.99
N ASP A 31 -18.54 -9.72 -1.40
CA ASP A 31 -17.18 -9.89 -0.86
C ASP A 31 -16.26 -8.77 -1.39
N LEU A 32 -16.27 -7.64 -0.67
CA LEU A 32 -15.46 -6.47 -1.03
C LEU A 32 -13.96 -6.74 -1.06
N VAL A 33 -13.45 -7.76 -0.35
CA VAL A 33 -12.01 -8.06 -0.34
C VAL A 33 -11.62 -8.63 -1.70
N SER A 34 -12.32 -9.68 -2.13
CA SER A 34 -12.09 -10.31 -3.44
C SER A 34 -12.42 -9.36 -4.59
N ALA A 35 -13.53 -8.63 -4.47
CA ALA A 35 -13.95 -7.63 -5.45
C ALA A 35 -12.93 -6.48 -5.60
N ALA A 36 -12.41 -5.95 -4.51
CA ALA A 36 -11.41 -4.86 -4.56
C ALA A 36 -10.11 -5.33 -5.20
N ARG A 37 -9.66 -6.55 -4.88
CA ARG A 37 -8.46 -7.14 -5.51
C ARG A 37 -8.64 -7.29 -7.03
N ARG A 38 -9.78 -7.83 -7.48
CA ARG A 38 -10.12 -7.91 -8.91
C ARG A 38 -10.14 -6.52 -9.55
N ASN A 39 -10.84 -5.57 -8.92
CA ASN A 39 -10.97 -4.22 -9.44
C ASN A 39 -9.62 -3.52 -9.59
N ILE A 40 -8.69 -3.66 -8.64
CA ILE A 40 -7.34 -3.10 -8.78
C ILE A 40 -6.61 -3.73 -9.98
N GLY A 41 -6.71 -5.05 -10.16
CA GLY A 41 -6.14 -5.73 -11.33
C GLY A 41 -6.74 -5.22 -12.65
N PHE A 42 -8.07 -5.14 -12.73
CA PHE A 42 -8.79 -4.57 -13.87
C PHE A 42 -8.36 -3.13 -14.17
N LEU A 43 -8.28 -2.28 -13.14
CA LEU A 43 -7.84 -0.89 -13.29
C LEU A 43 -6.39 -0.77 -13.77
N ARG A 44 -5.50 -1.69 -13.33
CA ARG A 44 -4.13 -1.78 -13.83
C ARG A 44 -4.13 -2.07 -15.33
N SER A 45 -4.87 -3.08 -15.77
CA SER A 45 -4.98 -3.44 -17.19
C SER A 45 -5.54 -2.31 -18.04
N VAL A 46 -6.57 -1.60 -17.54
CA VAL A 46 -7.14 -0.42 -18.22
C VAL A 46 -6.09 0.67 -18.38
N TYR A 47 -5.31 0.97 -17.34
CA TYR A 47 -4.27 1.99 -17.34
C TYR A 47 -3.11 1.66 -18.29
N GLU A 48 -2.74 0.38 -18.40
CA GLU A 48 -1.67 -0.09 -19.29
C GLU A 48 -2.11 -0.13 -20.76
N CYS A 49 -3.41 -0.29 -21.03
CA CYS A 49 -3.99 -0.36 -22.36
C CYS A 49 -4.23 1.04 -22.98
N GLN A 50 -3.19 1.61 -23.59
CA GLN A 50 -3.24 2.95 -24.19
C GLN A 50 -4.35 3.15 -25.25
N TRP A 51 -4.74 2.10 -25.97
CA TRP A 51 -5.79 2.17 -26.99
C TRP A 51 -7.17 2.49 -26.39
N LEU A 52 -7.47 2.00 -25.18
CA LEU A 52 -8.74 2.24 -24.48
C LEU A 52 -8.94 3.71 -24.08
N HIS A 53 -7.86 4.48 -24.11
CA HIS A 53 -7.82 5.90 -23.76
C HIS A 53 -7.94 6.84 -24.96
N GLN A 54 -8.01 6.28 -26.17
CA GLN A 54 -8.19 7.04 -27.40
C GLN A 54 -9.65 7.44 -27.56
N ARG A 55 -9.87 8.66 -28.06
CA ARG A 55 -11.21 9.23 -28.17
C ARG A 55 -12.15 8.38 -29.04
N ALA A 56 -11.68 7.90 -30.19
CA ALA A 56 -12.48 7.07 -31.10
C ALA A 56 -12.93 5.77 -30.43
N THR A 57 -12.01 5.09 -29.76
CA THR A 57 -12.28 3.87 -28.99
C THR A 57 -13.28 4.12 -27.87
N ILE A 58 -13.15 5.20 -27.09
CA ILE A 58 -14.10 5.54 -26.02
C ILE A 58 -15.51 5.75 -26.58
N ILE A 59 -15.64 6.46 -27.70
CA ILE A 59 -16.94 6.71 -28.33
C ILE A 59 -17.57 5.39 -28.77
N GLU A 60 -16.80 4.51 -29.41
CA GLU A 60 -17.31 3.21 -29.82
C GLU A 60 -17.66 2.32 -28.64
N ALA A 61 -16.82 2.27 -27.61
CA ALA A 61 -17.08 1.52 -26.38
C ALA A 61 -18.39 1.97 -25.72
N ILE A 62 -18.67 3.28 -25.72
CA ILE A 62 -19.93 3.84 -25.22
C ILE A 62 -21.11 3.40 -26.07
N ARG A 63 -20.99 3.42 -27.40
CA ARG A 63 -22.04 2.94 -28.31
C ARG A 63 -22.31 1.45 -28.09
N ARG A 64 -21.27 0.62 -28.04
CA ARG A 64 -21.36 -0.83 -27.78
C ARG A 64 -21.96 -1.12 -26.40
N TYR A 65 -21.56 -0.35 -25.39
CA TYR A 65 -22.16 -0.41 -24.06
C TYR A 65 -23.66 -0.07 -24.11
N ASP A 66 -24.02 1.06 -24.71
CA ASP A 66 -25.36 1.61 -24.66
C ASP A 66 -26.35 0.84 -25.56
N GLU A 67 -25.97 0.52 -26.79
CA GLU A 67 -26.85 -0.04 -27.81
C GLU A 67 -26.84 -1.58 -27.86
N VAL A 68 -25.73 -2.21 -27.47
CA VAL A 68 -25.55 -3.67 -27.62
C VAL A 68 -25.57 -4.36 -26.26
N TRP A 69 -24.64 -4.00 -25.38
CA TRP A 69 -24.45 -4.68 -24.09
C TRP A 69 -25.62 -4.47 -23.14
N MET A 70 -26.03 -3.22 -22.89
CA MET A 70 -27.06 -2.94 -21.89
C MET A 70 -28.41 -3.60 -22.24
N PRO A 71 -28.89 -3.58 -23.49
CA PRO A 71 -30.06 -4.37 -23.90
C PRO A 71 -29.83 -5.89 -23.78
N LEU A 72 -28.64 -6.39 -24.13
CA LEU A 72 -28.31 -7.81 -24.02
C LEU A 72 -28.40 -8.29 -22.57
N ILE A 73 -27.68 -7.64 -21.66
CA ILE A 73 -27.62 -8.02 -20.26
C ILE A 73 -28.96 -7.83 -19.57
N SER A 74 -29.71 -6.79 -19.94
CA SER A 74 -31.09 -6.59 -19.47
C SER A 74 -31.97 -7.78 -19.82
N ASN A 75 -31.94 -8.24 -21.07
CA ASN A 75 -32.73 -9.39 -21.52
C ASN A 75 -32.34 -10.71 -20.82
N LEU A 76 -31.06 -10.87 -20.47
CA LEU A 76 -30.57 -12.03 -19.72
C LEU A 76 -30.87 -11.95 -18.22
N THR A 77 -31.10 -10.73 -17.70
CA THR A 77 -31.37 -10.50 -16.28
C THR A 77 -32.83 -10.82 -15.95
N VAL A 78 -33.04 -11.89 -15.18
CA VAL A 78 -34.35 -12.23 -14.61
C VAL A 78 -34.51 -11.51 -13.27
N GLU A 79 -35.63 -10.80 -13.10
CA GLU A 79 -35.90 -10.02 -11.89
C GLU A 79 -35.92 -10.92 -10.65
N GLY A 80 -35.32 -10.44 -9.54
CA GLY A 80 -35.16 -11.22 -8.31
C GLY A 80 -34.04 -12.27 -8.33
N SER A 81 -33.59 -12.76 -9.49
CA SER A 81 -32.53 -13.79 -9.61
C SER A 81 -31.12 -13.20 -9.53
N THR A 82 -30.09 -14.02 -9.29
CA THR A 82 -28.68 -13.58 -9.35
C THR A 82 -28.31 -13.05 -10.74
N PRO A 83 -27.44 -12.02 -10.85
CA PRO A 83 -26.97 -11.54 -12.15
C PRO A 83 -26.41 -12.67 -13.02
N PRO A 84 -26.66 -12.66 -14.34
CA PRO A 84 -26.21 -13.71 -15.24
C PRO A 84 -24.68 -13.75 -15.29
N MET A 85 -24.11 -14.97 -15.32
CA MET A 85 -22.67 -15.20 -15.33
C MET A 85 -22.07 -14.98 -16.73
N VAL A 86 -22.03 -13.72 -17.14
CA VAL A 86 -21.50 -13.26 -18.43
C VAL A 86 -20.66 -12.00 -18.20
N LEU A 87 -19.50 -11.92 -18.87
CA LEU A 87 -18.63 -10.74 -18.82
C LEU A 87 -18.54 -10.09 -20.21
N PRO A 88 -18.74 -8.77 -20.30
CA PRO A 88 -18.67 -8.07 -21.59
C PRO A 88 -17.24 -8.02 -22.14
N PRO A 89 -17.07 -7.60 -23.41
CA PRO A 89 -15.79 -7.17 -23.94
C PRO A 89 -15.11 -6.12 -23.04
N PHE A 90 -13.78 -6.08 -23.06
CA PHE A 90 -12.97 -5.29 -22.13
C PHE A 90 -13.28 -3.78 -22.17
N ASP A 91 -13.50 -3.21 -23.35
CA ASP A 91 -13.87 -1.80 -23.53
C ASP A 91 -15.25 -1.49 -22.96
N VAL A 92 -16.20 -2.39 -23.16
CA VAL A 92 -17.56 -2.30 -22.61
C VAL A 92 -17.55 -2.47 -21.09
N GLU A 93 -16.74 -3.38 -20.54
CA GLU A 93 -16.57 -3.53 -19.08
C GLU A 93 -16.08 -2.22 -18.45
N TRP A 94 -15.15 -1.52 -19.11
CA TRP A 94 -14.63 -0.24 -18.64
C TRP A 94 -15.71 0.84 -18.58
N VAL A 95 -16.52 0.99 -19.64
CA VAL A 95 -17.63 1.94 -19.65
C VAL A 95 -18.65 1.59 -18.56
N TRP A 96 -18.99 0.30 -18.41
CA TRP A 96 -19.91 -0.16 -17.38
C TRP A 96 -19.38 0.12 -15.97
N PHE A 97 -18.10 -0.14 -15.72
CA PHE A 97 -17.44 0.19 -14.47
C PHE A 97 -17.54 1.69 -14.15
N CYS A 98 -17.17 2.56 -15.08
CA CYS A 98 -17.24 4.01 -14.89
C CYS A 98 -18.66 4.49 -14.60
N HIS A 99 -19.65 3.96 -15.32
CA HIS A 99 -21.04 4.34 -15.13
C HIS A 99 -21.56 3.94 -13.74
N THR A 100 -21.17 2.76 -13.24
CA THR A 100 -21.56 2.31 -11.89
C THR A 100 -20.98 3.17 -10.75
N LEU A 101 -19.89 3.90 -10.98
CA LEU A 101 -19.34 4.87 -10.02
C LEU A 101 -20.17 6.16 -9.88
N ASN A 102 -21.26 6.29 -10.65
CA ASN A 102 -22.33 7.25 -10.42
C ASN A 102 -23.65 6.52 -10.11
N PRO A 103 -23.86 6.04 -8.87
CA PRO A 103 -25.00 5.18 -8.54
C PRO A 103 -26.36 5.80 -8.86
N VAL A 104 -26.51 7.12 -8.66
CA VAL A 104 -27.74 7.85 -8.96
C VAL A 104 -28.00 7.91 -10.47
N GLY A 105 -26.98 8.24 -11.25
CA GLY A 105 -27.07 8.27 -12.71
C GLY A 105 -27.32 6.88 -13.31
N TYR A 106 -26.60 5.87 -12.83
CA TYR A 106 -26.74 4.49 -13.28
C TYR A 106 -28.14 3.93 -13.00
N ARG A 107 -28.66 4.16 -11.80
CA ARG A 107 -30.01 3.76 -11.43
C ARG A 107 -31.06 4.41 -12.33
N LYS A 108 -30.99 5.73 -12.51
CA LYS A 108 -31.89 6.48 -13.40
C LYS A 108 -31.83 5.96 -14.84
N TYR A 109 -30.64 5.68 -15.35
CA TYR A 109 -30.44 5.10 -16.68
C TYR A 109 -31.14 3.73 -16.81
N CYS A 110 -30.92 2.84 -15.85
CA CYS A 110 -31.49 1.49 -15.87
C CYS A 110 -33.01 1.51 -15.72
N GLU A 111 -33.54 2.32 -14.80
CA GLU A 111 -34.98 2.49 -14.60
C GLU A 111 -35.67 3.06 -15.83
N THR A 112 -35.10 4.10 -16.46
CA THR A 112 -35.70 4.75 -17.64
C THR A 112 -35.72 3.83 -18.86
N ARG A 113 -34.66 3.05 -19.07
CA ARG A 113 -34.49 2.25 -20.29
C ARG A 113 -35.00 0.82 -20.18
N PHE A 114 -34.93 0.24 -18.99
CA PHE A 114 -35.21 -1.19 -18.78
C PHE A 114 -36.19 -1.46 -17.63
N SER A 115 -36.62 -0.43 -16.91
CA SER A 115 -37.54 -0.53 -15.77
C SER A 115 -37.06 -1.48 -14.66
N LYS A 116 -35.75 -1.74 -14.59
CA LYS A 116 -35.12 -2.59 -13.56
C LYS A 116 -33.66 -2.22 -13.35
N GLN A 117 -33.14 -2.47 -12.15
CA GLN A 117 -31.73 -2.30 -11.82
C GLN A 117 -30.91 -3.48 -12.35
N ILE A 118 -29.93 -3.22 -13.21
CA ILE A 118 -29.06 -4.26 -13.78
C ILE A 118 -27.85 -4.43 -12.85
N GLY A 119 -27.61 -5.65 -12.38
CA GLY A 119 -26.49 -5.99 -11.49
C GLY A 119 -25.29 -6.58 -12.25
N LYS A 120 -24.15 -6.68 -11.57
CA LYS A 120 -22.95 -7.38 -12.06
C LYS A 120 -22.80 -8.73 -11.39
N PRO A 121 -22.36 -9.79 -12.09
CA PRO A 121 -22.07 -11.06 -11.45
C PRO A 121 -20.83 -10.94 -10.55
N ALA A 122 -20.89 -11.55 -9.37
CA ALA A 122 -19.78 -11.63 -8.42
C ALA A 122 -18.77 -12.72 -8.85
N ILE A 123 -17.92 -12.37 -9.82
CA ILE A 123 -16.89 -13.26 -10.38
C ILE A 123 -15.52 -12.83 -9.86
N PHE A 124 -14.85 -13.71 -9.10
CA PHE A 124 -13.58 -13.37 -8.42
C PHE A 124 -12.43 -14.32 -8.71
N ASN A 125 -12.68 -15.45 -9.37
CA ASN A 125 -11.65 -16.40 -9.76
C ASN A 125 -11.50 -16.42 -11.29
N GLU A 126 -10.31 -16.77 -11.73
CA GLU A 126 -9.90 -16.73 -13.14
C GLU A 126 -10.69 -17.71 -14.00
N GLU A 127 -10.98 -18.92 -13.50
CA GLU A 127 -11.75 -19.93 -14.23
C GLU A 127 -13.18 -19.47 -14.55
N ASN A 128 -13.88 -18.87 -13.58
CA ASN A 128 -15.22 -18.33 -13.78
C ASN A 128 -15.21 -17.07 -14.65
N GLU A 129 -14.13 -16.30 -14.61
CA GLU A 129 -13.95 -15.13 -15.47
C GLU A 129 -13.78 -15.55 -16.93
N GLU A 130 -12.91 -16.51 -17.21
CA GLU A 130 -12.75 -17.10 -18.55
C GLU A 130 -14.06 -17.72 -19.04
N TYR A 131 -14.74 -18.50 -18.19
CA TYR A 131 -16.04 -19.08 -18.52
C TYR A 131 -17.09 -18.02 -18.88
N ALA A 132 -17.22 -16.98 -18.06
CA ALA A 132 -18.21 -15.92 -18.26
C ALA A 132 -17.92 -15.08 -19.51
N LEU A 133 -16.64 -14.83 -19.81
CA LEU A 133 -16.21 -14.14 -21.03
C LEU A 133 -16.53 -14.99 -22.27
N MET A 134 -16.17 -16.28 -22.25
CA MET A 134 -16.43 -17.20 -23.36
C MET A 134 -17.93 -17.39 -23.60
N ARG A 135 -18.72 -17.49 -22.52
CA ARG A 135 -20.18 -17.55 -22.61
C ARG A 135 -20.75 -16.27 -23.22
N CYS A 136 -20.27 -15.10 -22.82
CA CYS A 136 -20.69 -13.84 -23.42
C CYS A 136 -20.35 -13.79 -24.91
N LYS A 137 -19.14 -14.18 -25.30
CA LYS A 137 -18.69 -14.21 -26.70
C LYS A 137 -19.59 -15.07 -27.57
N GLN A 138 -19.99 -16.25 -27.10
CA GLN A 138 -20.93 -17.13 -27.81
C GLN A 138 -22.29 -16.45 -28.03
N ILE A 139 -22.86 -15.85 -26.97
CA ILE A 139 -24.16 -15.16 -27.06
C ILE A 139 -24.06 -13.93 -27.99
N TRP A 140 -22.96 -13.19 -27.89
CA TRP A 140 -22.70 -11.99 -28.70
C TRP A 140 -22.67 -12.32 -30.19
N VAL A 141 -21.87 -13.32 -30.60
CA VAL A 141 -21.77 -13.76 -31.99
C VAL A 141 -23.12 -14.27 -32.53
N GLN A 142 -23.91 -14.96 -31.70
CA GLN A 142 -25.22 -15.46 -32.10
C GLN A 142 -26.26 -14.35 -32.29
N LYS A 143 -26.24 -13.31 -31.44
CA LYS A 143 -27.25 -12.24 -31.47
C LYS A 143 -26.87 -11.06 -32.36
N PHE A 144 -25.58 -10.79 -32.52
CA PHE A 144 -25.07 -9.61 -33.20
C PHE A 144 -23.98 -10.01 -34.20
N SER A 145 -24.37 -10.70 -35.28
CA SER A 145 -23.41 -11.21 -36.28
C SER A 145 -22.61 -10.13 -37.01
N SER A 146 -23.11 -8.89 -37.04
CA SER A 146 -22.43 -7.74 -37.63
C SER A 146 -21.56 -6.95 -36.64
N GLU A 147 -21.61 -7.27 -35.35
CA GLU A 147 -20.89 -6.57 -34.29
C GLU A 147 -19.73 -7.44 -33.79
N PRO A 148 -18.47 -7.05 -34.02
CA PRO A 148 -17.34 -7.83 -33.52
C PRO A 148 -17.35 -7.87 -31.99
N PHE A 149 -16.81 -8.94 -31.41
CA PHE A 149 -16.70 -9.05 -29.96
C PHE A 149 -15.58 -8.16 -29.40
N GLU A 150 -14.47 -8.02 -30.13
CA GLU A 150 -13.43 -7.07 -29.78
C GLU A 150 -13.70 -5.71 -30.44
N ASN A 151 -13.20 -4.64 -29.84
CA ASN A 151 -13.30 -3.31 -30.43
C ASN A 151 -12.20 -3.15 -31.49
N GLU A 152 -12.61 -3.08 -32.76
CA GLU A 152 -11.71 -3.00 -33.92
C GLU A 152 -11.63 -1.58 -34.52
N VAL A 153 -12.09 -0.55 -33.80
CA VAL A 153 -12.12 0.81 -34.33
C VAL A 153 -10.70 1.36 -34.53
N GLU A 154 -10.45 1.84 -35.75
CA GLU A 154 -9.24 2.58 -36.07
C GLU A 154 -9.24 3.96 -35.39
N SER A 155 -8.10 4.29 -34.77
CA SER A 155 -7.86 5.55 -34.04
C SER A 155 -8.16 6.82 -34.86
N ASP A 156 -8.03 6.73 -36.19
CA ASP A 156 -8.18 7.85 -37.14
C ASP A 156 -9.60 8.01 -37.70
N SER A 157 -10.56 7.22 -37.20
CA SER A 157 -11.96 7.29 -37.64
C SER A 157 -12.60 8.66 -37.31
N LYS A 158 -13.27 9.26 -38.31
CA LYS A 158 -13.97 10.55 -38.14
C LYS A 158 -15.21 10.36 -37.27
N ASN A 159 -15.39 11.27 -36.31
CA ASN A 159 -16.44 11.29 -35.28
C ASN A 159 -17.77 10.62 -35.68
N PRO A 160 -18.21 9.57 -34.96
CA PRO A 160 -19.55 9.00 -35.09
C PRO A 160 -20.65 9.98 -34.64
N PRO A 161 -21.91 9.84 -35.10
CA PRO A 161 -23.03 10.68 -34.67
C PRO A 161 -23.48 10.34 -33.24
N LEU A 162 -23.97 11.35 -32.53
CA LEU A 162 -24.71 11.28 -31.25
C LEU A 162 -24.00 10.55 -30.08
N MET A 163 -22.91 11.14 -29.57
CA MET A 163 -22.23 10.68 -28.36
C MET A 163 -23.06 10.95 -27.08
N ASN A 164 -23.27 9.93 -26.25
CA ASN A 164 -23.80 10.12 -24.89
C ASN A 164 -22.77 10.90 -24.05
N LYS A 165 -22.97 12.22 -23.93
CA LYS A 165 -22.04 13.13 -23.26
C LYS A 165 -21.84 12.81 -21.79
N ASP A 166 -22.87 12.33 -21.11
CA ASP A 166 -22.78 12.01 -19.68
C ASP A 166 -21.89 10.80 -19.46
N LEU A 167 -22.06 9.73 -20.23
CA LEU A 167 -21.18 8.55 -20.19
C LEU A 167 -19.74 8.91 -20.58
N PHE A 168 -19.57 9.71 -21.63
CA PHE A 168 -18.24 10.16 -22.06
C PHE A 168 -17.53 10.92 -20.94
N ASN A 169 -18.22 11.83 -20.28
CA ASN A 169 -17.66 12.59 -19.15
C ASN A 169 -17.32 11.67 -17.97
N GLN A 170 -18.11 10.63 -17.68
CA GLN A 170 -17.75 9.66 -16.63
C GLN A 170 -16.48 8.88 -16.99
N VAL A 171 -16.38 8.37 -18.23
CA VAL A 171 -15.22 7.59 -18.68
C VAL A 171 -13.95 8.45 -18.65
N GLU A 172 -14.00 9.68 -19.17
CA GLU A 172 -12.88 10.63 -19.13
C GLU A 172 -12.47 10.98 -17.70
N LYS A 173 -13.45 11.24 -16.81
CA LYS A 173 -13.20 11.55 -15.40
C LYS A 173 -12.44 10.43 -14.68
N HIS A 174 -12.70 9.18 -15.03
CA HIS A 174 -12.11 8.01 -14.38
C HIS A 174 -10.90 7.43 -15.11
N LYS A 175 -10.48 8.01 -16.23
CA LYS A 175 -9.31 7.57 -17.03
C LYS A 175 -8.05 7.30 -16.22
N PHE A 176 -7.77 8.14 -15.21
CA PHE A 176 -6.59 8.02 -14.36
C PHE A 176 -6.88 7.42 -12.98
N LEU A 177 -7.98 6.69 -12.82
CA LEU A 177 -8.40 6.13 -11.53
C LEU A 177 -7.33 5.21 -10.91
N TYR A 178 -6.66 4.38 -11.72
CA TYR A 178 -5.61 3.49 -11.23
C TYR A 178 -4.45 4.24 -10.56
N SER A 179 -4.11 5.45 -11.00
CA SER A 179 -3.02 6.25 -10.40
C SER A 179 -3.26 6.57 -8.92
N LYS A 180 -4.52 6.55 -8.46
CA LYS A 180 -4.90 6.73 -7.06
C LYS A 180 -4.75 5.46 -6.22
N PHE A 181 -4.73 4.30 -6.87
CA PHE A 181 -4.68 2.98 -6.24
C PHE A 181 -3.49 2.13 -6.73
N ALA A 182 -2.43 2.78 -7.23
CA ALA A 182 -1.26 2.12 -7.80
C ALA A 182 -0.30 1.56 -6.74
N GLU A 183 -0.46 1.95 -5.47
CA GLU A 183 0.40 1.50 -4.38
C GLU A 183 0.27 -0.02 -4.18
N PRO A 184 1.37 -0.78 -4.14
CA PRO A 184 1.33 -2.24 -4.16
C PRO A 184 0.61 -2.87 -2.99
N TYR A 185 0.70 -2.25 -1.81
CA TYR A 185 0.06 -2.79 -0.61
C TYR A 185 -1.46 -2.76 -0.68
N LEU A 186 -2.05 -1.99 -1.61
CA LEU A 186 -3.51 -1.93 -1.79
C LEU A 186 -4.09 -3.23 -2.32
N SER A 187 -3.30 -4.03 -3.03
CA SER A 187 -3.71 -5.36 -3.53
C SER A 187 -3.47 -6.49 -2.52
N GLU A 188 -2.79 -6.20 -1.40
CA GLU A 188 -2.46 -7.20 -0.40
C GLU A 188 -3.69 -7.60 0.41
N LEU A 189 -3.92 -8.91 0.56
CA LEU A 189 -5.10 -9.46 1.21
C LEU A 189 -5.29 -8.90 2.63
N VAL A 190 -4.21 -8.80 3.40
CA VAL A 190 -4.24 -8.28 4.78
C VAL A 190 -4.70 -6.82 4.81
N TYR A 191 -4.29 -6.01 3.83
CA TYR A 191 -4.69 -4.61 3.72
C TYR A 191 -6.16 -4.50 3.35
N LEU A 192 -6.63 -5.28 2.37
CA LEU A 192 -8.02 -5.28 1.94
C LEU A 192 -8.98 -5.73 3.05
N ILE A 193 -8.62 -6.75 3.83
CA ILE A 193 -9.39 -7.16 5.01
C ILE A 193 -9.53 -6.00 6.01
N ALA A 194 -8.43 -5.30 6.28
CA ALA A 194 -8.41 -4.14 7.16
C ALA A 194 -9.22 -2.95 6.63
N ALA A 195 -9.09 -2.66 5.33
CA ALA A 195 -9.84 -1.60 4.66
C ALA A 195 -11.35 -1.89 4.67
N ARG A 196 -11.77 -3.14 4.47
CA ARG A 196 -13.18 -3.55 4.61
C ARG A 196 -13.71 -3.25 6.01
N GLN A 197 -12.95 -3.56 7.06
CA GLN A 197 -13.40 -3.29 8.44
C GLN A 197 -13.54 -1.79 8.72
N ARG A 198 -12.63 -0.97 8.19
CA ARG A 198 -12.74 0.49 8.32
C ARG A 198 -13.88 1.07 7.50
N TYR A 199 -14.14 0.54 6.30
CA TYR A 199 -15.32 0.89 5.50
C TYR A 199 -16.62 0.58 6.25
N LYS A 200 -16.68 -0.59 6.88
CA LYS A 200 -17.76 -1.00 7.79
C LYS A 200 -17.97 0.01 8.94
N GLY A 201 -16.90 0.43 9.60
CA GLY A 201 -16.95 1.50 10.62
C GLY A 201 -17.39 2.86 10.06
N PHE A 202 -16.99 3.18 8.83
CA PHE A 202 -17.41 4.40 8.14
C PHE A 202 -18.91 4.41 7.83
N LEU A 203 -19.45 3.29 7.34
CA LEU A 203 -20.89 3.12 7.11
C LEU A 203 -21.70 3.24 8.40
N TYR A 204 -21.22 2.63 9.48
CA TYR A 204 -21.82 2.77 10.80
C TYR A 204 -21.89 4.25 11.26
N MET A 205 -20.78 4.98 11.09
CA MET A 205 -20.71 6.41 11.40
C MET A 205 -21.71 7.21 10.55
N MET A 206 -21.83 6.91 9.25
CA MET A 206 -22.81 7.55 8.38
C MET A 206 -24.26 7.28 8.81
N GLN A 207 -24.59 6.04 9.15
CA GLN A 207 -25.93 5.65 9.60
C GLN A 207 -26.30 6.37 10.90
N ARG A 208 -25.36 6.46 11.85
CA ARG A 208 -25.61 7.03 13.18
C ARG A 208 -25.59 8.55 13.23
N PHE A 209 -24.81 9.20 12.37
CA PHE A 209 -24.54 10.63 12.46
C PHE A 209 -24.85 11.41 11.18
N GLY A 210 -25.55 10.79 10.23
CA GLY A 210 -25.94 11.41 8.96
C GLY A 210 -26.62 12.77 9.13
N ASP A 211 -27.46 12.94 10.15
CA ASP A 211 -28.18 14.21 10.40
C ASP A 211 -27.29 15.31 10.99
N ARG A 212 -26.16 14.94 11.59
CA ARG A 212 -25.27 15.86 12.33
C ARG A 212 -24.01 16.23 11.56
N CYS A 213 -23.64 15.42 10.56
CA CYS A 213 -22.47 15.63 9.74
C CYS A 213 -22.87 16.19 8.38
N PHE A 214 -22.29 17.34 8.01
CA PHE A 214 -22.58 17.97 6.72
C PHE A 214 -21.97 17.18 5.56
N ARG A 215 -20.72 16.73 5.73
CA ARG A 215 -19.99 15.95 4.73
C ARG A 215 -19.06 14.93 5.35
N PHE A 216 -19.03 13.74 4.75
CA PHE A 216 -18.14 12.66 5.13
C PHE A 216 -16.98 12.55 4.13
N VAL A 217 -15.76 12.72 4.62
CA VAL A 217 -14.54 12.66 3.79
C VAL A 217 -13.88 11.29 3.94
N PRO A 218 -13.97 10.38 2.96
CA PRO A 218 -13.38 9.05 3.09
C PRO A 218 -11.84 9.09 3.05
N ALA A 219 -11.21 8.26 3.89
CA ALA A 219 -9.80 7.92 3.73
C ALA A 219 -9.59 6.99 2.52
N LEU A 220 -8.37 6.82 2.04
CA LEU A 220 -8.05 6.07 0.80
C LEU A 220 -8.52 4.62 0.84
N ASP A 221 -8.31 3.95 1.97
CA ASP A 221 -8.73 2.56 2.19
C ASP A 221 -10.26 2.42 2.19
N ILE A 222 -10.96 3.37 2.81
CA ILE A 222 -12.43 3.46 2.84
C ILE A 222 -12.96 3.77 1.43
N LEU A 223 -12.32 4.69 0.70
CA LEU A 223 -12.72 5.09 -0.64
C LEU A 223 -12.56 3.94 -1.64
N LEU A 224 -11.48 3.16 -1.55
CA LEU A 224 -11.29 1.96 -2.36
C LEU A 224 -12.47 0.99 -2.18
N MET A 225 -12.87 0.75 -0.93
CA MET A 225 -14.00 -0.13 -0.60
C MET A 225 -15.33 0.44 -1.08
N LEU A 226 -15.53 1.75 -0.94
CA LEU A 226 -16.73 2.43 -1.44
C LEU A 226 -16.87 2.31 -2.96
N LEU A 227 -15.82 2.63 -3.73
CA LEU A 227 -15.84 2.52 -5.19
C LEU A 227 -16.02 1.06 -5.63
N THR A 228 -15.39 0.12 -4.92
CA THR A 228 -15.60 -1.31 -5.15
C THR A 228 -17.06 -1.68 -4.91
N HIS A 229 -17.66 -1.24 -3.81
CA HIS A 229 -19.06 -1.51 -3.51
C HIS A 229 -19.98 -0.93 -4.58
N GLN A 230 -19.78 0.34 -4.99
CA GLN A 230 -20.52 0.99 -6.07
C GLN A 230 -20.42 0.24 -7.41
N SER A 231 -19.30 -0.43 -7.68
CA SER A 231 -19.13 -1.21 -8.91
C SER A 231 -20.07 -2.42 -9.01
N TYR A 232 -20.71 -2.82 -7.91
CA TYR A 232 -21.77 -3.84 -7.81
C TYR A 232 -23.11 -3.14 -7.51
N PRO A 233 -23.79 -2.59 -8.52
CA PRO A 233 -24.82 -1.57 -8.34
C PRO A 233 -26.13 -2.10 -7.74
N ARG A 234 -26.38 -3.41 -7.74
CA ARG A 234 -27.57 -3.99 -7.10
C ARG A 234 -27.30 -4.18 -5.61
N GLU A 235 -26.22 -4.87 -5.31
CA GLU A 235 -25.68 -5.11 -3.97
C GLU A 235 -25.55 -3.79 -3.21
N TYR A 236 -24.93 -2.79 -3.86
CA TYR A 236 -24.80 -1.44 -3.32
C TYR A 236 -26.13 -0.77 -3.00
N VAL A 237 -27.11 -0.81 -3.90
CA VAL A 237 -28.40 -0.18 -3.64
C VAL A 237 -29.10 -0.88 -2.49
N GLU A 238 -29.05 -2.21 -2.42
CA GLU A 238 -29.66 -3.03 -1.37
C GLU A 238 -29.03 -2.77 0.00
N ASP A 239 -27.70 -2.82 0.10
CA ASP A 239 -26.97 -2.62 1.35
C ASP A 239 -27.08 -1.17 1.86
N MET A 240 -27.27 -0.20 0.96
CA MET A 240 -27.31 1.23 1.30
C MET A 240 -28.73 1.80 1.48
N LYS A 241 -29.78 0.97 1.42
CA LYS A 241 -31.19 1.41 1.48
C LYS A 241 -31.50 2.35 2.63
N GLU A 242 -31.05 2.00 3.84
CA GLU A 242 -31.38 2.74 5.06
C GLU A 242 -30.66 4.09 5.17
N MET A 243 -29.58 4.29 4.41
CA MET A 243 -28.75 5.50 4.49
C MET A 243 -28.54 6.17 3.13
N TRP A 244 -29.41 5.86 2.16
CA TRP A 244 -29.29 6.35 0.78
C TRP A 244 -29.23 7.88 0.70
N ASP A 245 -30.04 8.58 1.50
CA ASP A 245 -30.09 10.04 1.54
C ASP A 245 -28.78 10.67 2.07
N ASN A 246 -28.02 9.93 2.87
CA ASN A 246 -26.73 10.37 3.37
C ASN A 246 -25.61 10.20 2.34
N MET A 247 -25.83 9.46 1.25
CA MET A 247 -24.79 9.24 0.22
C MET A 247 -24.38 10.52 -0.51
N GLY A 248 -25.31 11.46 -0.71
CA GLY A 248 -24.98 12.76 -1.29
C GLY A 248 -24.02 13.60 -0.43
N LYS A 249 -23.81 13.21 0.83
CA LYS A 249 -22.89 13.86 1.78
C LYS A 249 -21.49 13.25 1.73
N VAL A 250 -21.30 12.09 1.10
CA VAL A 250 -19.98 11.47 0.96
C VAL A 250 -19.23 12.15 -0.17
N VAL A 251 -18.03 12.64 0.12
CA VAL A 251 -17.19 13.31 -0.87
C VAL A 251 -16.66 12.30 -1.88
N GLY A 252 -16.89 12.57 -3.17
CA GLY A 252 -16.33 11.78 -4.26
C GLY A 252 -14.83 11.98 -4.47
N LEU A 253 -14.17 10.99 -5.07
CA LEU A 253 -12.71 10.97 -5.30
C LEU A 253 -12.15 12.26 -5.95
N TRP A 254 -12.90 12.82 -6.89
CA TRP A 254 -12.47 13.95 -7.72
C TRP A 254 -12.99 15.30 -7.22
N GLU A 255 -13.63 15.33 -6.06
CA GLU A 255 -14.07 16.56 -5.41
C GLU A 255 -12.92 17.16 -4.59
N THR A 256 -13.00 18.48 -4.38
CA THR A 256 -12.08 19.19 -3.48
C THR A 256 -12.80 19.46 -2.16
N VAL A 257 -12.07 19.32 -1.05
CA VAL A 257 -12.62 19.50 0.30
C VAL A 257 -11.96 20.62 1.07
N GLU A 258 -12.75 21.22 1.95
CA GLU A 258 -12.26 22.17 2.94
C GLU A 258 -11.64 21.42 4.13
N GLU A 259 -10.59 21.98 4.72
CA GLU A 259 -9.93 21.43 5.91
C GLU A 259 -10.91 21.18 7.07
N LYS A 260 -11.91 22.06 7.22
CA LYS A 260 -12.95 21.93 8.25
C LYS A 260 -13.77 20.64 8.10
N GLN A 261 -14.11 20.25 6.88
CA GLN A 261 -14.89 19.03 6.61
C GLN A 261 -14.09 17.77 6.95
N VAL A 262 -12.79 17.81 6.69
CA VAL A 262 -11.85 16.74 7.04
C VAL A 262 -11.76 16.62 8.55
N GLU A 263 -11.59 17.73 9.26
CA GLU A 263 -11.47 17.76 10.72
C GLU A 263 -12.77 17.33 11.43
N GLU A 264 -13.94 17.68 10.88
CA GLU A 264 -15.23 17.19 11.36
C GLU A 264 -15.34 15.66 11.24
N THR A 265 -14.95 15.10 10.09
CA THR A 265 -14.94 13.64 9.89
C THR A 265 -13.97 12.96 10.86
N LYS A 266 -12.76 13.51 11.03
CA LYS A 266 -11.75 12.98 11.98
C LYS A 266 -12.28 12.95 13.41
N LYS A 267 -12.83 14.07 13.89
CA LYS A 267 -13.39 14.16 15.24
C LYS A 267 -14.53 13.18 15.47
N LEU A 268 -15.38 12.98 14.47
CA LEU A 268 -16.48 12.05 14.57
C LEU A 268 -15.99 10.60 14.70
N TRP A 269 -15.02 10.21 13.88
CA TRP A 269 -14.35 8.92 13.99
C TRP A 269 -13.68 8.72 15.35
N GLU A 270 -12.89 9.70 15.79
CA GLU A 270 -12.18 9.65 17.09
C GLU A 270 -13.16 9.57 18.27
N THR A 271 -14.30 10.25 18.19
CA THR A 271 -15.36 10.19 19.22
C THR A 271 -16.06 8.83 19.22
N THR A 272 -16.19 8.20 18.05
CA THR A 272 -16.91 6.93 17.88
C THR A 272 -16.06 5.73 18.28
N PHE A 273 -14.79 5.71 17.88
CA PHE A 273 -13.90 4.54 17.99
C PHE A 273 -12.69 4.75 18.90
N ASP A 274 -12.45 5.97 19.40
CA ASP A 274 -11.24 6.36 20.16
C ASP A 274 -9.93 5.86 19.51
N GLU A 275 -9.88 6.02 18.19
CA GLU A 275 -8.76 5.70 17.32
C GLU A 275 -8.55 6.84 16.32
N PRO A 276 -7.32 7.08 15.83
CA PRO A 276 -7.09 8.05 14.78
C PRO A 276 -7.83 7.67 13.48
N TYR A 277 -8.41 8.67 12.82
CA TYR A 277 -9.08 8.44 11.54
C TYR A 277 -8.10 8.06 10.44
N GLU A 278 -6.99 8.78 10.29
CA GLU A 278 -5.95 8.41 9.34
C GLU A 278 -5.14 7.22 9.85
N LYS A 279 -4.66 6.38 8.93
CA LYS A 279 -3.69 5.32 9.23
C LYS A 279 -2.67 5.17 8.11
N ALA A 280 -1.66 4.33 8.32
CA ALA A 280 -0.70 4.00 7.27
C ALA A 280 -1.42 3.42 6.02
N GLY A 281 -1.11 3.96 4.85
CA GLY A 281 -1.79 3.67 3.58
C GLY A 281 -3.27 4.07 3.54
N GLY A 282 -3.80 4.77 4.55
CA GLY A 282 -5.19 5.22 4.67
C GLY A 282 -5.26 6.71 4.96
N GLY A 283 -4.54 7.51 4.16
CA GLY A 283 -4.59 8.98 4.22
C GLY A 283 -5.86 9.55 3.59
N ILE A 284 -6.03 10.88 3.65
CA ILE A 284 -7.15 11.55 2.96
C ILE A 284 -6.96 11.45 1.45
N ALA A 285 -7.93 10.85 0.77
CA ALA A 285 -7.80 10.45 -0.64
C ALA A 285 -8.15 11.56 -1.66
N VAL A 286 -8.86 12.59 -1.19
CA VAL A 286 -9.36 13.71 -2.00
C VAL A 286 -8.40 14.89 -1.97
N GLY A 287 -8.42 15.69 -3.04
CA GLY A 287 -7.63 16.91 -3.09
C GLY A 287 -8.10 17.90 -2.02
N MET A 288 -7.16 18.54 -1.33
CA MET A 288 -7.47 19.72 -0.51
C MET A 288 -7.10 20.97 -1.29
N GLU A 289 -7.97 21.98 -1.22
CA GLU A 289 -7.95 23.23 -2.00
C GLU A 289 -6.61 24.00 -1.94
N LYS A 290 -5.72 23.66 -1.00
CA LYS A 290 -4.44 24.34 -0.73
C LYS A 290 -3.28 23.41 -0.36
N VAL A 291 -3.40 22.09 -0.57
CA VAL A 291 -2.35 21.13 -0.18
C VAL A 291 -1.95 20.27 -1.37
N VAL A 292 -0.72 20.43 -1.81
CA VAL A 292 -0.07 19.45 -2.70
C VAL A 292 0.23 18.22 -1.84
N LEU A 293 -0.45 17.10 -2.12
CA LEU A 293 -0.08 15.81 -1.52
C LEU A 293 1.38 15.54 -1.90
N PRO A 294 2.31 15.41 -0.93
CA PRO A 294 3.69 15.14 -1.26
C PRO A 294 3.77 13.80 -1.99
N ASN A 295 4.59 13.74 -3.05
CA ASN A 295 4.93 12.48 -3.68
C ASN A 295 5.41 11.50 -2.60
N PRO A 296 5.02 10.22 -2.67
CA PRO A 296 5.55 9.23 -1.75
C PRO A 296 7.09 9.33 -1.80
N PRO A 297 7.77 9.46 -0.63
CA PRO A 297 9.21 9.72 -0.60
C PRO A 297 10.03 8.54 -1.11
N ILE A 298 9.39 7.40 -1.37
CA ILE A 298 9.99 6.16 -1.84
C ILE A 298 9.17 5.68 -3.03
N TYR A 299 9.86 5.43 -4.14
CA TYR A 299 9.29 4.74 -5.30
C TYR A 299 9.40 3.22 -5.08
N TRP A 300 8.27 2.53 -5.05
CA TRP A 300 8.19 1.07 -5.02
C TRP A 300 7.96 0.52 -6.42
N GLU A 301 9.04 0.09 -7.08
CA GLU A 301 8.89 -0.74 -8.26
C GLU A 301 8.50 -2.15 -7.82
N VAL A 302 7.39 -2.64 -8.34
CA VAL A 302 6.77 -3.90 -7.92
C VAL A 302 6.78 -4.84 -9.09
N SER A 303 7.32 -6.02 -8.86
CA SER A 303 7.22 -7.15 -9.78
C SER A 303 6.28 -8.17 -9.16
N ASP A 304 5.35 -8.70 -9.96
CA ASP A 304 4.43 -9.73 -9.49
C ASP A 304 5.15 -11.05 -9.12
N VAL A 305 6.40 -11.25 -9.60
CA VAL A 305 7.20 -12.46 -9.34
C VAL A 305 8.65 -12.13 -8.99
N ASP A 306 9.12 -12.63 -7.85
CA ASP A 306 10.54 -12.55 -7.48
C ASP A 306 11.39 -13.63 -8.16
N VAL A 307 11.92 -13.31 -9.34
CA VAL A 307 12.82 -14.17 -10.11
C VAL A 307 14.19 -14.40 -9.44
N ASN A 308 14.57 -13.64 -8.41
CA ASN A 308 15.89 -13.76 -7.78
C ASN A 308 15.93 -14.89 -6.75
N THR A 309 14.81 -15.19 -6.08
CA THR A 309 14.78 -16.23 -5.03
C THR A 309 15.02 -17.63 -5.56
N SER A 310 14.58 -17.92 -6.79
CA SER A 310 14.81 -19.20 -7.45
C SER A 310 16.26 -19.37 -7.91
N LYS A 311 16.91 -18.26 -8.31
CA LYS A 311 18.27 -18.26 -8.87
C LYS A 311 19.37 -18.07 -7.84
N TYR A 312 19.19 -17.18 -6.86
CA TYR A 312 20.22 -16.74 -5.92
C TYR A 312 19.79 -17.02 -4.47
N LYS A 313 20.32 -18.10 -3.90
CA LYS A 313 19.98 -18.52 -2.52
C LYS A 313 20.61 -17.61 -1.45
N SER A 314 21.67 -16.88 -1.82
CA SER A 314 22.35 -15.95 -0.92
C SER A 314 21.57 -14.64 -0.70
N MET A 315 20.64 -14.30 -1.59
CA MET A 315 19.84 -13.08 -1.51
C MET A 315 18.61 -13.29 -0.61
N ILE A 316 18.32 -12.32 0.26
CA ILE A 316 17.04 -12.28 0.99
C ILE A 316 16.15 -11.19 0.38
N PRO A 317 14.87 -11.51 0.12
CA PRO A 317 13.90 -10.52 -0.31
C PRO A 317 13.72 -9.42 0.73
N ARG A 318 13.69 -8.19 0.22
CA ARG A 318 13.51 -6.98 1.02
C ARG A 318 12.03 -6.64 1.06
N PHE A 319 11.48 -6.43 2.25
CA PHE A 319 10.09 -6.00 2.43
C PHE A 319 10.04 -4.64 3.12
N LEU A 320 9.24 -3.74 2.59
CA LEU A 320 9.02 -2.40 3.12
C LEU A 320 7.56 -2.21 3.52
N LEU A 321 7.34 -1.33 4.47
CA LEU A 321 6.01 -0.90 4.91
C LEU A 321 6.04 0.58 5.29
N GLU A 322 4.88 1.21 5.17
CA GLU A 322 4.59 2.51 5.78
C GLU A 322 4.17 2.26 7.23
N ALA A 323 4.62 3.12 8.15
CA ALA A 323 4.22 3.11 9.54
C ALA A 323 3.82 4.51 10.00
N CYS A 324 2.63 4.60 10.61
CA CYS A 324 2.13 5.81 11.24
C CYS A 324 1.94 5.57 12.74
N VAL A 325 2.43 6.50 13.56
CA VAL A 325 2.27 6.48 15.02
C VAL A 325 1.55 7.73 15.47
N PHE A 326 0.43 7.56 16.17
CA PHE A 326 -0.40 8.62 16.74
C PHE A 326 -0.36 8.56 18.25
N VAL A 327 -0.43 9.73 18.88
CA VAL A 327 -0.40 9.89 20.33
C VAL A 327 -1.53 10.80 20.77
N ARG A 328 -2.19 10.42 21.86
CA ARG A 328 -3.20 11.21 22.57
C ARG A 328 -2.89 11.18 24.06
N LEU A 329 -2.92 12.32 24.74
CA LEU A 329 -2.68 12.37 26.18
C LEU A 329 -3.90 11.83 26.95
N SER A 330 -3.66 11.33 28.15
CA SER A 330 -4.74 10.85 29.04
C SER A 330 -5.38 12.03 29.79
N ASP A 331 -6.68 11.97 30.09
CA ASP A 331 -7.38 13.04 30.81
C ASP A 331 -6.84 13.24 32.24
N ARG A 332 -6.20 12.21 32.81
CA ARG A 332 -5.58 12.24 34.14
C ARG A 332 -4.32 13.10 34.21
N THR A 333 -3.70 13.44 33.07
CA THR A 333 -2.48 14.24 33.01
C THR A 333 -2.70 15.75 33.06
N LYS A 334 -3.64 16.24 33.89
CA LYS A 334 -3.61 17.65 34.37
C LYS A 334 -2.41 17.91 35.30
N ALA A 335 -1.24 17.38 34.95
CA ALA A 335 0.04 17.74 35.54
C ALA A 335 0.36 19.18 35.09
N THR A 336 0.91 19.98 36.01
CA THR A 336 1.25 21.38 35.76
C THR A 336 2.16 21.51 34.54
N ASN A 337 1.96 22.56 33.73
CA ASN A 337 2.76 22.86 32.53
C ASN A 337 4.29 22.86 32.76
N ALA A 338 4.75 22.97 34.02
CA ALA A 338 6.15 22.89 34.40
C ALA A 338 6.74 21.46 34.25
N ASP A 339 6.01 20.41 34.63
CA ASP A 339 6.49 19.01 34.57
C ASP A 339 6.60 18.51 33.12
N ASN A 340 5.67 18.92 32.27
CA ASN A 340 5.64 18.50 30.87
C ASN A 340 6.76 19.12 30.02
N LYS A 341 7.31 20.28 30.41
CA LYS A 341 8.42 20.93 29.66
C LYS A 341 9.68 20.07 29.58
N HIS A 342 9.88 19.17 30.54
CA HIS A 342 11.05 18.29 30.58
C HIS A 342 10.78 16.89 30.01
N LYS A 343 9.53 16.58 29.67
CA LYS A 343 9.10 15.29 29.10
C LYS A 343 9.11 15.32 27.58
N PHE A 344 9.61 14.24 26.98
CA PHE A 344 9.59 14.05 25.53
C PHE A 344 9.41 12.57 25.19
N LEU A 345 8.86 12.32 24.01
CA LEU A 345 8.77 10.99 23.44
C LEU A 345 9.94 10.75 22.49
N ARG A 346 10.48 9.54 22.51
CA ARG A 346 11.54 9.10 21.62
C ARG A 346 11.11 7.84 20.89
N LEU A 347 11.11 7.90 19.57
CA LEU A 347 10.93 6.73 18.71
C LEU A 347 12.28 6.06 18.43
N ARG A 348 12.31 4.73 18.47
CA ARG A 348 13.45 3.88 18.10
C ARG A 348 13.01 2.66 17.31
N MET A 349 13.91 2.11 16.51
CA MET A 349 13.74 0.81 15.86
C MET A 349 14.06 -0.32 16.84
N LEU A 350 13.28 -1.41 16.80
CA LEU A 350 13.48 -2.57 17.66
C LEU A 350 14.74 -3.36 17.26
N ARG A 351 14.95 -3.54 15.95
CA ARG A 351 16.12 -4.19 15.34
C ARG A 351 16.65 -3.34 14.18
N CYS A 352 17.95 -3.45 13.92
CA CYS A 352 18.67 -2.66 12.91
C CYS A 352 18.56 -1.15 13.19
N HIS A 353 19.43 -0.33 12.58
CA HIS A 353 19.37 1.14 12.69
C HIS A 353 19.15 1.68 14.13
N ARG A 354 19.72 1.03 15.16
CA ARG A 354 19.45 1.31 16.59
C ARG A 354 19.91 2.70 17.04
N GLU A 355 20.71 3.34 16.21
CA GLU A 355 21.19 4.71 16.34
C GLU A 355 20.10 5.74 16.00
N LEU A 356 19.10 5.37 15.20
CA LEU A 356 17.96 6.22 14.88
C LEU A 356 17.16 6.50 16.15
N LYS A 357 17.09 7.79 16.51
CA LYS A 357 16.34 8.32 17.64
C LYS A 357 15.62 9.57 17.18
N LEU A 358 14.29 9.53 17.15
CA LEU A 358 13.47 10.68 16.77
C LEU A 358 12.70 11.17 18.00
N ASP A 359 13.01 12.40 18.42
CA ASP A 359 12.46 12.99 19.63
C ASP A 359 11.34 13.98 19.30
N LYS A 360 10.23 13.93 20.05
CA LYS A 360 9.16 14.94 20.02
C LYS A 360 8.77 15.36 21.44
N PRO A 361 8.65 16.67 21.73
CA PRO A 361 8.24 17.12 23.06
C PRO A 361 6.79 16.69 23.35
N ILE A 362 6.47 16.39 24.61
CA ILE A 362 5.12 15.93 24.97
C ILE A 362 4.06 17.04 24.78
N THR A 363 4.50 18.30 24.77
CA THR A 363 3.66 19.50 24.57
C THR A 363 3.05 19.60 23.18
N ASP A 364 3.52 18.81 22.20
CA ASP A 364 2.95 18.77 20.86
C ASP A 364 1.60 18.03 20.81
N PHE A 365 1.26 17.29 21.88
CA PHE A 365 0.10 16.42 21.98
C PHE A 365 -0.96 16.98 22.94
N SER A 366 -2.22 16.62 22.74
CA SER A 366 -3.36 17.06 23.56
C SER A 366 -4.18 15.86 24.05
N CYS A 367 -5.07 16.11 25.01
CA CYS A 367 -6.10 15.15 25.44
C CYS A 367 -7.30 15.11 24.49
N ASP A 368 -7.52 16.17 23.72
CA ASP A 368 -8.77 16.37 22.97
C ASP A 368 -8.80 15.61 21.63
N SER A 369 -7.65 15.33 21.03
CA SER A 369 -7.58 14.63 19.73
C SER A 369 -6.31 13.80 19.56
N TRP A 370 -6.36 12.84 18.65
CA TRP A 370 -5.19 12.07 18.23
C TRP A 370 -4.29 12.89 17.32
N ARG A 371 -2.99 12.95 17.62
CA ARG A 371 -2.02 13.65 16.78
C ARG A 371 -0.96 12.71 16.21
N LYS A 372 -0.71 12.84 14.90
CA LYS A 372 0.31 12.05 14.18
C LYS A 372 1.70 12.45 14.67
N ALA A 373 2.32 11.60 15.48
CA ALA A 373 3.65 11.81 16.02
C ALA A 373 4.72 11.49 14.96
N TRP A 374 4.61 10.35 14.28
CA TRP A 374 5.57 9.97 13.25
C TRP A 374 4.87 9.31 12.06
N HIS A 375 5.42 9.58 10.87
CA HIS A 375 5.08 8.93 9.61
C HIS A 375 6.41 8.57 8.96
N LEU A 376 6.65 7.28 8.76
CA LEU A 376 7.93 6.77 8.28
C LEU A 376 7.73 5.53 7.43
N TYR A 377 8.72 5.25 6.60
CA TYR A 377 8.80 4.03 5.83
C TYR A 377 9.99 3.23 6.31
N CYS A 378 9.78 1.94 6.54
CA CYS A 378 10.81 1.10 7.16
C CYS A 378 10.78 -0.33 6.64
N GLU A 379 11.91 -1.01 6.81
CA GLU A 379 12.02 -2.42 6.48
C GLU A 379 11.31 -3.28 7.51
N PHE A 380 10.57 -4.29 7.05
CA PHE A 380 9.97 -5.31 7.91
C PHE A 380 11.04 -6.06 8.73
N GLY A 381 12.29 -6.09 8.25
CA GLY A 381 13.46 -6.60 8.97
C GLY A 381 13.78 -5.88 10.28
N THR A 382 13.30 -4.65 10.48
CA THR A 382 13.46 -3.89 11.73
C THR A 382 12.65 -4.46 12.90
N LYS A 383 11.74 -5.42 12.63
CA LYS A 383 10.89 -6.16 13.58
C LYS A 383 9.88 -5.35 14.39
N GLY A 384 10.03 -4.03 14.50
CA GLY A 384 9.09 -3.18 15.20
C GLY A 384 9.64 -1.80 15.54
N LEU A 385 8.80 -1.03 16.20
CA LEU A 385 9.12 0.28 16.79
C LEU A 385 9.01 0.22 18.32
N MET A 386 9.74 1.11 18.97
CA MET A 386 9.63 1.39 20.39
C MET A 386 9.41 2.89 20.59
N VAL A 387 8.38 3.23 21.36
CA VAL A 387 8.09 4.60 21.81
C VAL A 387 8.46 4.70 23.28
N GLU A 388 9.48 5.50 23.59
CA GLU A 388 9.98 5.74 24.95
C GLU A 388 9.49 7.11 25.44
N LEU A 389 8.82 7.17 26.59
CA LEU A 389 8.60 8.41 27.32
C LEU A 389 9.81 8.68 28.20
N ARG A 390 10.43 9.86 28.04
CA ARG A 390 11.66 10.25 28.73
C ARG A 390 11.53 11.61 29.40
N CYS A 391 12.24 11.79 30.51
CA CYS A 391 12.41 13.08 31.17
C CYS A 391 13.85 13.57 31.03
N ARG A 392 14.07 14.84 30.69
CA ARG A 392 15.38 15.49 30.75
C ARG A 392 15.74 15.77 32.20
N GLY A 393 16.99 15.48 32.61
CA GLY A 393 17.50 15.91 33.92
C GLY A 393 17.56 17.44 34.01
N GLY A 394 17.29 17.99 35.20
CA GLY A 394 17.36 19.43 35.48
C GLY A 394 18.74 20.04 35.22
N SER A 395 18.80 21.36 35.05
CA SER A 395 19.94 22.17 34.59
C SER A 395 21.14 22.21 35.56
N GLY A 396 21.71 21.06 35.92
CA GLY A 396 22.98 20.93 36.61
C GLY A 396 24.09 20.63 35.60
N LEU A 397 25.14 21.47 35.60
CA LEU A 397 26.12 21.69 34.54
C LEU A 397 26.96 20.50 34.02
N TYR A 398 26.75 19.24 34.42
CA TYR A 398 27.70 18.17 34.04
C TYR A 398 27.13 16.81 33.60
N PHE A 399 25.80 16.61 33.52
CA PHE A 399 25.24 15.39 32.90
C PHE A 399 24.00 15.68 32.06
N LYS A 400 24.16 15.76 30.73
CA LYS A 400 23.05 15.80 29.75
C LYS A 400 22.40 14.42 29.59
N GLY A 401 21.95 13.83 30.69
CA GLY A 401 21.21 12.56 30.71
C GLY A 401 19.71 12.78 30.53
N SER A 402 19.03 11.80 29.94
CA SER A 402 17.56 11.69 30.03
C SER A 402 17.21 10.37 30.71
N LYS A 403 16.26 10.39 31.62
CA LYS A 403 15.75 9.20 32.31
C LYS A 403 14.60 8.59 31.51
N LEU A 404 14.63 7.29 31.29
CA LEU A 404 13.49 6.55 30.75
C LEU A 404 12.40 6.48 31.83
N VAL A 405 11.20 6.91 31.49
CA VAL A 405 10.03 6.81 32.36
C VAL A 405 9.30 5.49 32.05
N LYS A 406 8.89 5.32 30.79
CA LYS A 406 8.19 4.13 30.29
C LYS A 406 8.52 3.88 28.82
N SER A 407 8.32 2.66 28.36
CA SER A 407 8.45 2.29 26.94
C SER A 407 7.28 1.43 26.48
N ILE A 408 6.90 1.62 25.22
CA ILE A 408 5.85 0.86 24.53
C ILE A 408 6.48 0.25 23.28
N VAL A 409 6.21 -1.02 23.02
CA VAL A 409 6.74 -1.74 21.86
C VAL A 409 5.61 -2.13 20.92
N PHE A 410 5.84 -1.92 19.63
CA PHE A 410 4.97 -2.32 18.54
C PHE A 410 5.75 -3.25 17.61
N CYS A 411 5.50 -4.55 17.69
CA CYS A 411 6.10 -5.54 16.80
C CYS A 411 5.31 -5.59 15.48
N TRP A 412 6.01 -5.69 14.35
CA TRP A 412 5.36 -5.76 13.04
C TRP A 412 4.46 -6.99 12.89
N ASN A 413 4.90 -8.14 13.39
CA ASN A 413 4.11 -9.36 13.35
C ASN A 413 2.79 -9.24 14.13
N ASP A 414 2.77 -8.46 15.21
CA ASP A 414 1.55 -8.25 15.99
C ASP A 414 0.60 -7.32 15.26
N LEU A 415 1.13 -6.27 14.63
CA LEU A 415 0.36 -5.35 13.79
C LEU A 415 -0.25 -6.05 12.56
N VAL A 416 0.50 -6.91 11.87
CA VAL A 416 0.00 -7.68 10.72
C VAL A 416 -1.17 -8.59 11.12
N ARG A 417 -1.17 -9.11 12.34
CA ARG A 417 -2.26 -9.94 12.89
C ARG A 417 -3.39 -9.12 13.51
N ALA A 418 -3.18 -7.83 13.74
CA ALA A 418 -4.15 -6.99 14.41
C ALA A 418 -5.32 -6.66 13.47
N PRO A 419 -6.53 -6.51 14.02
CA PRO A 419 -7.64 -5.90 13.28
C PRO A 419 -7.21 -4.57 12.67
N CYS A 420 -7.62 -4.31 11.43
CA CYS A 420 -7.32 -3.07 10.72
C CYS A 420 -5.81 -2.76 10.51
N ILE A 421 -4.92 -3.71 10.81
CA ILE A 421 -3.45 -3.54 10.86
C ILE A 421 -3.03 -2.38 11.77
N THR A 422 -3.75 -2.24 12.90
CA THR A 422 -3.61 -1.13 13.84
C THR A 422 -3.58 -1.69 15.26
N LEU A 423 -2.66 -1.22 16.08
CA LEU A 423 -2.57 -1.58 17.49
C LEU A 423 -2.59 -0.34 18.36
N ARG A 424 -3.47 -0.38 19.36
CA ARG A 424 -3.51 0.58 20.44
C ARG A 424 -2.80 0.03 21.67
N ARG A 425 -2.04 0.89 22.33
CA ARG A 425 -1.40 0.61 23.62
C ARG A 425 -1.60 1.81 24.53
N ASP A 426 -2.08 1.53 25.73
CA ASP A 426 -2.40 2.56 26.72
C ASP A 426 -1.36 2.56 27.82
N VAL A 427 -1.00 3.76 28.28
CA VAL A 427 -0.10 4.00 29.40
C VAL A 427 -0.73 5.11 30.26
N ASP A 428 -0.57 5.06 31.58
CA ASP A 428 -1.22 6.00 32.53
C ASP A 428 -1.23 7.49 32.09
N GLU A 429 -0.16 7.94 31.43
CA GLU A 429 0.01 9.33 30.96
C GLU A 429 -0.42 9.57 29.49
N MET A 430 -0.46 8.54 28.65
CA MET A 430 -0.74 8.68 27.21
C MET A 430 -1.22 7.38 26.57
N ARG A 431 -1.98 7.52 25.49
CA ARG A 431 -2.37 6.43 24.60
C ARG A 431 -1.62 6.58 23.28
N VAL A 432 -1.16 5.45 22.74
CA VAL A 432 -0.40 5.39 21.49
C VAL A 432 -1.03 4.38 20.55
N VAL A 433 -1.27 4.80 19.32
CA VAL A 433 -1.75 3.94 18.25
C VAL A 433 -0.68 3.87 17.18
N ALA A 434 -0.30 2.66 16.79
CA ALA A 434 0.54 2.42 15.63
C ALA A 434 -0.27 1.70 14.56
N SER A 435 -0.07 2.07 13.30
CA SER A 435 -0.64 1.40 12.13
C SER A 435 0.43 1.20 11.08
N ILE A 436 0.29 0.14 10.28
CA ILE A 436 1.20 -0.14 9.15
C ILE A 436 0.41 -0.52 7.89
N THR A 437 1.05 -0.37 6.73
CA THR A 437 0.60 -1.07 5.51
C THR A 437 1.04 -2.52 5.53
N SER A 438 0.42 -3.35 4.68
CA SER A 438 0.93 -4.70 4.42
C SER A 438 2.39 -4.61 3.94
N PRO A 439 3.31 -5.41 4.51
CA PRO A 439 4.67 -5.45 4.02
C PRO A 439 4.70 -5.92 2.57
N VAL A 440 5.24 -5.11 1.68
CA VAL A 440 5.36 -5.39 0.24
C VAL A 440 6.81 -5.61 -0.13
N GLN A 441 7.02 -6.50 -1.10
CA GLN A 441 8.36 -6.69 -1.63
C GLN A 441 8.85 -5.39 -2.29
N ALA A 442 10.08 -5.03 -1.97
CA ALA A 442 10.76 -3.86 -2.52
C ALA A 442 11.98 -4.29 -3.33
N PRO A 443 12.52 -3.40 -4.18
CA PRO A 443 13.77 -3.65 -4.87
C PRO A 443 14.88 -4.06 -3.91
N TYR A 444 15.67 -5.06 -4.32
CA TYR A 444 16.82 -5.53 -3.58
C TYR A 444 17.83 -4.39 -3.38
N LEU A 445 18.30 -4.22 -2.14
CA LEU A 445 19.34 -3.24 -1.81
C LEU A 445 20.66 -3.99 -1.62
N LEU A 446 21.63 -3.71 -2.50
CA LEU A 446 22.96 -4.28 -2.46
C LEU A 446 23.99 -3.19 -2.16
N LYS A 447 24.91 -3.46 -1.22
CA LYS A 447 25.97 -2.54 -0.82
C LYS A 447 27.34 -3.18 -1.01
N CYS A 448 28.17 -2.58 -1.86
CA CYS A 448 29.59 -2.93 -1.95
C CYS A 448 30.36 -2.32 -0.78
N VAL A 449 31.14 -3.14 -0.07
CA VAL A 449 32.09 -2.69 0.96
C VAL A 449 33.52 -2.64 0.42
N PRO A 450 34.47 -1.99 1.13
CA PRO A 450 35.81 -1.74 0.62
C PRO A 450 36.55 -2.95 0.05
N ASP A 451 37.45 -2.65 -0.88
CA ASP A 451 38.18 -3.61 -1.69
C ASP A 451 39.12 -4.49 -0.86
N ARG A 452 39.16 -5.79 -1.18
CA ARG A 452 40.14 -6.76 -0.70
C ARG A 452 40.95 -7.29 -1.88
N VAL A 453 42.24 -7.50 -1.70
CA VAL A 453 43.10 -8.05 -2.77
C VAL A 453 43.07 -9.57 -2.71
N THR A 454 42.68 -10.25 -3.79
CA THR A 454 42.76 -11.72 -3.92
C THR A 454 43.68 -12.16 -5.05
N ASP A 455 44.13 -13.41 -4.95
CA ASP A 455 44.85 -14.13 -5.99
C ASP A 455 43.88 -14.83 -6.96
N ASP A 456 44.37 -15.46 -8.03
CA ASP A 456 43.56 -16.13 -9.06
C ASP A 456 42.61 -17.20 -8.49
N SER A 457 42.98 -17.84 -7.38
CA SER A 457 42.13 -18.85 -6.72
C SER A 457 40.97 -18.22 -5.93
N GLY A 458 41.03 -16.92 -5.66
CA GLY A 458 40.08 -16.19 -4.82
C GLY A 458 40.52 -16.10 -3.36
N ALA A 459 41.72 -16.53 -3.00
CA ALA A 459 42.23 -16.37 -1.65
C ALA A 459 42.79 -14.95 -1.45
N MET A 460 42.53 -14.34 -0.29
CA MET A 460 43.10 -13.02 0.02
C MET A 460 44.63 -13.07 0.03
N VAL A 461 45.27 -12.07 -0.55
CA VAL A 461 46.73 -11.95 -0.53
C VAL A 461 47.16 -11.62 0.90
N SER A 462 47.81 -12.57 1.57
CA SER A 462 48.23 -12.41 2.97
C SER A 462 49.26 -13.46 3.39
N ASP A 463 50.07 -13.13 4.39
CA ASP A 463 51.01 -14.07 5.02
C ASP A 463 50.29 -15.29 5.64
N VAL A 464 49.05 -15.12 6.09
CA VAL A 464 48.25 -16.23 6.64
C VAL A 464 47.93 -17.26 5.56
N ILE A 465 47.47 -16.82 4.40
CA ILE A 465 47.18 -17.71 3.27
C ILE A 465 48.48 -18.34 2.73
N LEU A 466 49.59 -17.59 2.67
CA LEU A 466 50.90 -18.15 2.30
C LEU A 466 51.30 -19.30 3.24
N LYS A 467 51.19 -19.11 4.56
CA LYS A 467 51.49 -20.17 5.55
C LYS A 467 50.59 -21.40 5.35
N LEU A 468 49.28 -21.19 5.18
CA LEU A 468 48.32 -22.28 4.95
C LEU A 468 48.58 -23.05 3.64
N ASN A 469 49.17 -22.39 2.63
CA ASN A 469 49.51 -22.98 1.34
C ASN A 469 50.99 -23.42 1.25
N ASN A 470 51.66 -23.71 2.37
CA ASN A 470 53.08 -24.13 2.42
C ASN A 470 54.02 -23.16 1.69
N TYR A 471 53.80 -21.85 1.86
CA TYR A 471 54.54 -20.74 1.26
C TYR A 471 54.59 -20.74 -0.27
N ARG A 472 53.64 -21.42 -0.92
CA ARG A 472 53.46 -21.34 -2.38
C ARG A 472 53.05 -19.92 -2.78
N PRO A 473 53.67 -19.32 -3.81
CA PRO A 473 53.35 -17.95 -4.24
C PRO A 473 51.90 -17.80 -4.69
N GLN A 474 51.25 -16.69 -4.29
CA GLN A 474 49.89 -16.39 -4.71
C GLN A 474 49.89 -15.64 -6.05
N LYS A 475 49.28 -16.23 -7.09
CA LYS A 475 49.29 -15.72 -8.48
C LYS A 475 48.15 -14.72 -8.73
N GLY A 476 48.40 -13.70 -9.53
CA GLY A 476 47.40 -12.73 -9.96
C GLY A 476 47.01 -11.69 -8.90
N ARG A 477 46.38 -10.62 -9.35
CA ARG A 477 45.86 -9.54 -8.51
C ARG A 477 44.44 -9.19 -8.92
N TRP A 478 43.53 -9.43 -7.99
CA TRP A 478 42.11 -9.18 -8.15
C TRP A 478 41.62 -8.22 -7.08
N LEU A 479 40.98 -7.15 -7.52
CA LEU A 479 40.22 -6.26 -6.67
C LEU A 479 38.87 -6.94 -6.38
N SER A 480 38.67 -7.33 -5.11
CA SER A 480 37.53 -8.15 -4.70
C SER A 480 36.64 -7.36 -3.75
N ARG A 481 35.39 -7.17 -4.16
CA ARG A 481 34.36 -6.44 -3.41
C ARG A 481 33.40 -7.41 -2.79
N THR A 482 33.18 -7.27 -1.49
CA THR A 482 32.09 -7.98 -0.82
C THR A 482 30.81 -7.20 -1.07
N VAL A 483 29.77 -7.88 -1.50
CA VAL A 483 28.43 -7.31 -1.68
C VAL A 483 27.58 -7.80 -0.53
N LEU A 484 27.02 -6.84 0.21
CA LEU A 484 26.09 -7.08 1.29
C LEU A 484 24.65 -6.86 0.82
N ASP A 485 23.73 -7.67 1.31
CA ASP A 485 22.30 -7.44 1.16
C ASP A 485 21.78 -6.36 2.12
N HIS A 486 20.46 -6.09 2.07
CA HIS A 486 19.80 -5.11 2.92
C HIS A 486 19.90 -5.43 4.43
N ALA A 487 20.13 -6.70 4.79
CA ALA A 487 20.32 -7.15 6.17
C ALA A 487 21.79 -7.13 6.61
N GLY A 488 22.71 -6.70 5.74
CA GLY A 488 24.15 -6.65 5.99
C GLY A 488 24.85 -8.00 5.86
N ARG A 489 24.23 -8.98 5.21
CA ARG A 489 24.80 -10.32 5.00
C ARG A 489 25.53 -10.37 3.67
N GLU A 490 26.66 -11.07 3.64
CA GLU A 490 27.45 -11.26 2.43
C GLU A 490 26.69 -12.16 1.44
N CYS A 491 26.34 -11.62 0.27
CA CYS A 491 25.57 -12.33 -0.74
C CYS A 491 26.37 -12.62 -2.02
N PHE A 492 27.30 -11.73 -2.38
CA PHE A 492 28.21 -11.93 -3.51
C PHE A 492 29.63 -11.44 -3.21
N VAL A 493 30.58 -11.96 -3.98
CA VAL A 493 31.91 -11.39 -4.13
C VAL A 493 32.13 -11.06 -5.60
N VAL A 494 32.29 -9.77 -5.91
CA VAL A 494 32.63 -9.28 -7.25
C VAL A 494 34.14 -9.13 -7.33
N ARG A 495 34.79 -9.82 -8.26
CA ARG A 495 36.24 -9.83 -8.41
C ARG A 495 36.60 -9.27 -9.77
N ILE A 496 37.47 -8.27 -9.80
CA ILE A 496 37.95 -7.63 -11.02
C ILE A 496 39.45 -7.90 -11.13
N ARG A 497 39.89 -8.55 -12.20
CA ARG A 497 41.32 -8.77 -12.44
C ARG A 497 41.95 -7.44 -12.81
N VAL A 498 42.94 -7.00 -12.03
CA VAL A 498 43.62 -5.70 -12.21
C VAL A 498 45.11 -5.86 -12.49
N GLY A 499 45.69 -7.02 -12.19
CA GLY A 499 47.11 -7.26 -12.41
C GLY A 499 47.47 -8.74 -12.55
N GLY A 500 48.54 -8.98 -13.30
CA GLY A 500 49.31 -10.23 -13.28
C GLY A 500 50.47 -10.14 -12.28
N GLY A 501 51.03 -11.29 -11.89
CA GLY A 501 52.21 -11.36 -11.02
C GLY A 501 52.09 -12.39 -9.90
N PHE A 502 53.09 -12.45 -9.03
CA PHE A 502 53.14 -13.38 -7.90
C PHE A 502 53.40 -12.61 -6.61
N TRP A 503 52.65 -12.92 -5.55
CA TRP A 503 53.01 -12.52 -4.19
C TRP A 503 53.99 -13.54 -3.60
N ARG A 504 55.15 -13.07 -3.15
CA ARG A 504 56.06 -13.78 -2.25
C ARG A 504 56.46 -12.82 -1.14
N ARG A 505 56.76 -13.32 0.05
CA ARG A 505 57.26 -12.48 1.16
C ARG A 505 58.52 -11.73 0.69
N GLY A 506 58.44 -10.40 0.55
CA GLY A 506 59.55 -9.53 0.16
C GLY A 506 59.71 -9.23 -1.33
N ALA A 507 58.85 -9.73 -2.23
CA ALA A 507 58.89 -9.39 -3.65
C ALA A 507 57.48 -9.27 -4.22
N GLU A 508 57.16 -8.08 -4.70
CA GLU A 508 55.97 -7.81 -5.50
C GLU A 508 56.36 -6.98 -6.71
N THR A 509 55.99 -7.42 -7.90
CA THR A 509 55.96 -6.55 -9.08
C THR A 509 54.67 -6.86 -9.80
N PRO A 510 53.57 -6.17 -9.45
CA PRO A 510 52.31 -6.35 -10.13
C PRO A 510 52.42 -5.70 -11.51
N CYS A 511 52.21 -6.48 -12.56
CA CYS A 511 52.06 -5.93 -13.91
C CYS A 511 50.58 -5.59 -14.10
N GLY A 512 50.28 -4.32 -14.37
CA GLY A 512 48.92 -3.89 -14.68
C GLY A 512 48.38 -4.64 -15.89
N VAL A 513 47.10 -5.02 -15.83
CA VAL A 513 46.39 -5.62 -16.96
C VAL A 513 45.63 -4.51 -17.70
N ASN A 514 45.65 -4.54 -19.03
CA ASN A 514 44.92 -3.59 -19.87
C ASN A 514 43.42 -3.65 -19.57
N TRP A 515 42.70 -2.55 -19.80
CA TRP A 515 41.26 -2.49 -19.52
C TRP A 515 40.47 -3.58 -20.27
N GLU A 516 40.83 -3.84 -21.53
CA GLU A 516 40.22 -4.84 -22.42
C GLU A 516 40.43 -6.29 -21.97
N GLU A 517 41.45 -6.52 -21.14
CA GLU A 517 41.81 -7.85 -20.62
C GLU A 517 41.27 -8.09 -19.20
N ARG A 518 40.51 -7.13 -18.63
CA ARG A 518 39.94 -7.27 -17.28
C ARG A 518 38.80 -8.27 -17.29
N ILE A 519 38.95 -9.31 -16.48
CA ILE A 519 37.90 -10.28 -16.21
C ILE A 519 37.14 -9.83 -14.96
N ILE A 520 35.80 -9.79 -15.04
CA ILE A 520 34.91 -9.58 -13.90
C ILE A 520 34.23 -10.90 -13.56
N GLU A 521 34.43 -11.39 -12.35
CA GLU A 521 33.72 -12.54 -11.82
C GLU A 521 32.72 -12.11 -10.75
N ILE A 522 31.48 -12.59 -10.85
CA ILE A 522 30.48 -12.45 -9.80
C ILE A 522 30.30 -13.83 -9.17
N ARG A 523 30.71 -13.98 -7.91
CA ARG A 523 30.63 -15.25 -7.18
C ARG A 523 29.54 -15.16 -6.12
N GLU A 524 28.54 -16.04 -6.19
CA GLU A 524 27.46 -16.15 -5.21
C GLU A 524 27.98 -16.73 -3.89
N GLY A 525 27.67 -16.07 -2.77
CA GLY A 525 27.94 -16.53 -1.43
C GLY A 525 28.81 -15.58 -0.60
N SER A 526 29.12 -16.04 0.61
CA SER A 526 29.96 -15.34 1.60
C SER A 526 31.42 -15.80 1.55
N TRP A 527 32.31 -15.00 2.11
CA TRP A 527 33.70 -15.42 2.27
C TRP A 527 33.80 -16.65 3.18
N SER A 528 34.70 -17.57 2.83
CA SER A 528 35.16 -18.63 3.71
C SER A 528 36.35 -18.10 4.53
N TYR A 529 36.05 -17.54 5.71
CA TYR A 529 37.05 -16.97 6.61
C TYR A 529 37.90 -18.07 7.26
N VAL A 530 39.22 -17.88 7.25
CA VAL A 530 40.20 -18.82 7.83
C VAL A 530 40.90 -18.25 9.06
N ALA A 531 41.03 -16.92 9.15
CA ALA A 531 41.56 -16.25 10.34
C ALA A 531 41.15 -14.77 10.35
N GLY A 532 40.39 -14.34 11.37
CA GLY A 532 39.90 -12.97 11.47
C GLY A 532 39.13 -12.55 10.21
N SER A 533 39.54 -11.45 9.57
CA SER A 533 38.98 -10.95 8.32
C SER A 533 39.60 -11.55 7.05
N ILE A 534 40.53 -12.50 7.18
CA ILE A 534 41.23 -13.15 6.06
C ILE A 534 40.46 -14.42 5.65
N GLY A 535 40.20 -14.56 4.36
CA GLY A 535 39.42 -15.67 3.82
C GLY A 535 39.62 -15.94 2.34
N LYS A 536 38.81 -16.87 1.82
CA LYS A 536 38.72 -17.23 0.41
C LYS A 536 37.35 -16.87 -0.14
N ALA A 537 37.31 -16.31 -1.34
CA ALA A 537 36.08 -15.99 -2.04
C ALA A 537 35.30 -17.30 -2.32
N PRO A 538 33.96 -17.23 -2.46
CA PRO A 538 33.15 -18.37 -2.86
C PRO A 538 33.68 -19.03 -4.13
N VAL A 539 33.31 -20.29 -4.36
CA VAL A 539 33.61 -20.97 -5.62
C VAL A 539 32.78 -20.35 -6.73
N GLN A 540 33.40 -20.12 -7.90
CA GLN A 540 32.66 -19.67 -9.08
C GLN A 540 31.71 -20.78 -9.52
N ARG A 541 30.40 -20.57 -9.39
CA ARG A 541 29.42 -21.41 -10.07
C ARG A 541 29.61 -21.19 -11.57
N LYS A 542 29.84 -22.25 -12.34
CA LYS A 542 29.68 -22.17 -13.79
C LYS A 542 28.20 -21.88 -14.04
N LEU A 543 27.93 -20.72 -14.65
CA LEU A 543 26.59 -20.33 -15.08
C LEU A 543 26.04 -21.33 -16.10
#